data_AF-K8WB95-F1
#
_entry.id   AF-K8WB95-F1
#
_cell.length_a   1.000
_cell.length_b   1.000
_cell.length_c   1.000
_cell.angle_alpha   90.00
_cell.angle_beta   90.00
_cell.angle_gamma   90.00
#
_symmetry.space_group_name_H-M   'P 1'
#
loop_
_entity.id
_entity.type
_entity.pdbx_description
1 polymer ?
#
loop_
_entity_poly.entity_id
_entity_poly.type
_entity_poly.pdbx_seq_one_letter_code
_entity_poly.pdbx_strand_id
1 'polypeptide(L)'
;MDEYSPKHHDISELKYLCNSLNREAILSLQKTNTHWVNDLSSPQSAQLNELIEHIAAFAWQYKIKHPKENLIISLVEEYLDETYDLFGSPVITLSEITDWQSMNQSLVAVLDDDLKCLTSKT
;
A
#
# COMPACT_ATOMS: atom_id res chain seq x y z
N MET A 1 -29.40 -7.85 8.55
CA MET A 1 -28.84 -7.82 7.19
C MET A 1 -27.54 -7.09 7.36
N ASP A 2 -26.43 -7.82 7.43
CA ASP A 2 -25.13 -7.17 7.60
C ASP A 2 -24.76 -6.59 6.23
N GLU A 3 -24.90 -5.28 6.09
CA GLU A 3 -24.61 -4.51 4.87
C GLU A 3 -23.11 -4.38 4.57
N TYR A 4 -22.28 -5.24 5.18
CA TYR A 4 -20.82 -5.16 5.09
C TYR A 4 -20.28 -6.24 4.15
N SER A 5 -19.34 -5.82 3.28
CA SER A 5 -18.50 -6.72 2.51
C SER A 5 -17.81 -7.74 3.43
N PRO A 6 -17.69 -9.01 3.02
CA PRO A 6 -17.01 -10.02 3.83
C PRO A 6 -15.54 -9.65 4.09
N LYS A 7 -14.99 -9.99 5.28
CA LYS A 7 -13.59 -9.71 5.64
C LYS A 7 -12.58 -10.19 4.59
N HIS A 8 -12.80 -11.36 3.96
CA HIS A 8 -11.90 -11.87 2.93
C HIS A 8 -11.86 -10.98 1.68
N HIS A 9 -12.98 -10.33 1.34
CA HIS A 9 -13.07 -9.40 0.22
C HIS A 9 -12.29 -8.13 0.55
N ASP A 10 -12.52 -7.56 1.73
CA ASP A 10 -11.82 -6.34 2.14
C ASP A 10 -10.30 -6.54 2.24
N ILE A 11 -9.83 -7.69 2.72
CA ILE A 11 -8.38 -8.01 2.74
C ILE A 11 -7.84 -8.18 1.31
N SER A 12 -8.58 -8.84 0.44
CA SER A 12 -8.17 -9.00 -0.96
C SER A 12 -8.06 -7.65 -1.67
N GLU A 13 -8.96 -6.74 -1.37
CA GLU A 13 -8.94 -5.38 -1.90
C GLU A 13 -7.78 -4.55 -1.34
N LEU A 14 -7.53 -4.58 -0.02
CA LEU A 14 -6.32 -3.97 0.58
C LEU A 14 -5.04 -4.49 -0.06
N LYS A 15 -4.93 -5.81 -0.25
CA LYS A 15 -3.78 -6.42 -0.91
C LYS A 15 -3.63 -5.92 -2.34
N TYR A 16 -4.72 -5.88 -3.11
CA TYR A 16 -4.70 -5.39 -4.48
C TYR A 16 -4.24 -3.93 -4.53
N LEU A 17 -4.80 -3.10 -3.65
CA LEU A 17 -4.46 -1.69 -3.54
C LEU A 17 -3.00 -1.46 -3.17
N CYS A 18 -2.46 -2.17 -2.18
CA CYS A 18 -1.05 -2.05 -1.77
C CYS A 18 -0.08 -2.48 -2.88
N ASN A 19 -0.41 -3.54 -3.63
CA ASN A 19 0.37 -3.96 -4.80
C ASN A 19 0.28 -2.96 -5.94
N SER A 20 -0.91 -2.37 -6.15
CA SER A 20 -1.13 -1.36 -7.17
C SER A 20 -0.33 -0.10 -6.85
N LEU A 21 -0.33 0.33 -5.59
CA LEU A 21 0.50 1.44 -5.13
C LEU A 21 1.98 1.16 -5.40
N ASN A 22 2.47 -0.03 -5.05
CA ASN A 22 3.86 -0.38 -5.29
C ASN A 22 4.24 -0.28 -6.78
N ARG A 23 3.39 -0.86 -7.64
CA ARG A 23 3.60 -0.87 -9.09
C ARG A 23 3.52 0.53 -9.70
N GLU A 24 2.47 1.28 -9.41
CA GLU A 24 2.25 2.62 -9.99
C GLU A 24 3.33 3.60 -9.51
N ALA A 25 3.80 3.50 -8.26
CA ALA A 25 4.88 4.35 -7.77
C ALA A 25 6.21 4.03 -8.49
N ILE A 26 6.55 2.76 -8.74
CA ILE A 26 7.75 2.44 -9.54
C ILE A 26 7.63 2.95 -10.98
N LEU A 27 6.43 2.90 -11.56
CA LEU A 27 6.18 3.39 -12.92
C LEU A 27 6.24 4.93 -13.02
N SER A 28 6.05 5.65 -11.91
CA SER A 28 6.17 7.12 -11.89
C SER A 28 7.62 7.59 -11.90
N LEU A 29 8.57 6.73 -11.54
CA LEU A 29 9.98 7.09 -11.40
C LEU A 29 10.77 6.95 -12.71
N GLN A 30 11.77 7.82 -12.87
CA GLN A 30 12.76 7.73 -13.93
C GLN A 30 14.08 7.21 -13.38
N LYS A 31 14.55 6.06 -13.88
CA LYS A 31 15.78 5.43 -13.41
C LYS A 31 17.03 6.10 -13.99
N THR A 32 17.99 6.41 -13.14
CA THR A 32 19.36 6.79 -13.54
C THR A 32 20.36 5.71 -13.13
N ASN A 33 21.66 5.96 -13.33
CA ASN A 33 22.72 5.04 -12.93
C ASN A 33 22.91 4.94 -11.40
N THR A 34 22.53 5.99 -10.65
CA THR A 34 22.83 6.08 -9.20
C THR A 34 21.60 6.28 -8.33
N HIS A 35 20.49 6.76 -8.90
CA HIS A 35 19.27 7.10 -8.17
C HIS A 35 18.04 7.05 -9.09
N TRP A 36 16.87 7.18 -8.49
CA TRP A 36 15.59 7.43 -9.16
C TRP A 36 15.25 8.91 -9.08
N VAL A 37 14.70 9.45 -10.17
CA VAL A 37 14.17 10.80 -10.24
C VAL A 37 12.65 10.73 -10.20
N ASN A 38 12.07 11.55 -9.33
CA ASN A 38 10.63 11.69 -9.16
C ASN A 38 10.21 13.11 -9.56
N ASP A 39 9.46 13.22 -10.64
CA ASP A 39 8.86 14.50 -11.04
C ASP A 39 7.58 14.73 -10.24
N LEU A 40 7.69 15.51 -9.17
CA LEU A 40 6.60 15.87 -8.26
C LEU A 40 5.47 16.66 -8.95
N SER A 41 5.70 17.19 -10.15
CA SER A 41 4.69 17.91 -10.93
C SER A 41 4.02 17.03 -12.00
N SER A 42 4.47 15.78 -12.15
CA SER A 42 3.96 14.88 -13.17
C SER A 42 2.52 14.43 -12.89
N PRO A 43 1.72 14.13 -13.93
CA PRO A 43 0.42 13.51 -13.77
C PRO A 43 0.48 12.20 -12.96
N GLN A 44 1.57 11.45 -13.08
CA GLN A 44 1.79 10.21 -12.34
C GLN A 44 1.97 10.46 -10.85
N SER A 45 2.67 11.52 -10.46
CA SER A 45 2.80 11.92 -9.05
C SER A 45 1.45 12.33 -8.46
N ALA A 46 0.62 13.06 -9.21
CA ALA A 46 -0.74 13.39 -8.80
C ALA A 46 -1.62 12.13 -8.63
N GLN A 47 -1.58 11.21 -9.59
CA GLN A 47 -2.29 9.93 -9.51
C GLN A 47 -1.82 9.06 -8.33
N LEU A 48 -0.52 9.10 -8.03
CA LEU A 48 0.04 8.39 -6.88
C LEU A 48 -0.54 8.94 -5.56
N ASN A 49 -0.64 10.26 -5.43
CA ASN A 49 -1.25 10.89 -4.26
C ASN A 49 -2.73 10.53 -4.12
N GLU A 50 -3.50 10.56 -5.22
CA GLU A 50 -4.90 10.13 -5.22
C GLU A 50 -5.04 8.66 -4.78
N LEU A 51 -4.12 7.79 -5.20
CA LEU A 51 -4.10 6.40 -4.78
C LEU A 51 -3.77 6.25 -3.29
N ILE A 52 -2.78 6.99 -2.76
CA ILE A 52 -2.46 7.00 -1.33
C ILE A 52 -3.69 7.41 -0.50
N GLU A 53 -4.37 8.50 -0.90
CA GLU A 53 -5.59 8.98 -0.23
C GLU A 53 -6.72 7.95 -0.30
N HIS A 54 -6.90 7.31 -1.45
CA HIS A 54 -7.90 6.26 -1.62
C HIS A 54 -7.64 5.07 -0.68
N ILE A 55 -6.39 4.65 -0.55
CA ILE A 55 -6.00 3.53 0.33
C ILE A 55 -6.18 3.93 1.80
N ALA A 56 -5.81 5.15 2.18
CA ALA A 56 -6.03 5.66 3.54
C ALA A 56 -7.52 5.66 3.91
N ALA A 57 -8.38 6.12 2.99
CA ALA A 57 -9.83 6.09 3.19
C ALA A 57 -10.36 4.66 3.30
N PHE A 58 -9.86 3.73 2.47
CA PHE A 58 -10.24 2.32 2.55
C PHE A 58 -9.78 1.68 3.86
N ALA A 59 -8.54 1.93 4.30
CA ALA A 59 -8.00 1.44 5.55
C ALA A 59 -8.82 1.95 6.75
N TRP A 60 -9.24 3.23 6.72
CA TRP A 60 -10.13 3.77 7.74
C TRP A 60 -11.49 3.04 7.79
N GLN A 61 -12.10 2.78 6.63
CA GLN A 61 -13.33 1.99 6.55
C GLN A 61 -13.12 0.55 7.04
N TYR A 62 -12.01 -0.08 6.68
CA TYR A 62 -11.62 -1.40 7.14
C TYR A 62 -11.51 -1.44 8.67
N LYS A 63 -10.86 -0.45 9.29
CA LYS A 63 -10.69 -0.31 10.74
C LYS A 63 -12.04 -0.24 11.47
N ILE A 64 -13.01 0.46 10.89
CA ILE A 64 -14.37 0.55 11.43
C ILE A 64 -15.08 -0.81 11.36
N LYS A 65 -14.98 -1.51 10.22
CA LYS A 65 -15.61 -2.83 10.00
C LYS A 65 -14.97 -3.93 10.85
N HIS A 66 -13.65 -3.91 11.00
CA HIS A 66 -12.84 -4.97 11.60
C HIS A 66 -11.91 -4.43 12.70
N PRO A 67 -12.45 -3.94 13.84
CA PRO A 67 -11.67 -3.24 14.88
C PRO A 67 -10.66 -4.12 15.63
N LYS A 68 -10.65 -5.44 15.38
CA LYS A 68 -9.68 -6.38 15.96
C LYS A 68 -8.40 -6.50 15.11
N GLU A 69 -8.42 -6.01 13.88
CA GLU A 69 -7.34 -6.16 12.89
C GLU A 69 -6.33 -5.01 12.97
N ASN A 70 -5.91 -4.69 14.20
CA ASN A 70 -5.03 -3.55 14.47
C ASN A 70 -3.66 -3.71 13.79
N LEU A 71 -3.16 -4.94 13.66
CA LEU A 71 -1.87 -5.19 13.00
C LEU A 71 -1.90 -4.82 11.51
N ILE A 72 -2.91 -5.29 10.77
CA ILE A 72 -3.04 -4.99 9.33
C ILE A 72 -3.18 -3.49 9.13
N ILE A 73 -4.01 -2.83 9.94
CA ILE A 73 -4.20 -1.38 9.86
C ILE A 73 -2.90 -0.64 10.12
N SER A 74 -2.17 -0.98 11.18
CA SER A 74 -0.89 -0.32 11.48
C SER A 74 0.14 -0.52 10.38
N LEU A 75 0.25 -1.72 9.80
CA LEU A 75 1.18 -1.98 8.71
C LEU A 75 0.81 -1.21 7.43
N VAL A 76 -0.49 -1.07 7.14
CA VAL A 76 -0.95 -0.26 5.99
C VAL A 76 -0.68 1.22 6.24
N GLU A 77 -1.03 1.75 7.42
CA GLU A 77 -0.77 3.14 7.82
C GLU A 77 0.74 3.45 7.70
N GLU A 78 1.61 2.59 8.26
CA GLU A 78 3.07 2.73 8.18
C GLU A 78 3.57 2.72 6.72
N TYR A 79 3.03 1.81 5.88
CA TYR A 79 3.41 1.72 4.48
C TYR A 79 3.00 2.96 3.68
N LEU A 80 1.83 3.55 3.98
CA LEU A 80 1.38 4.79 3.35
C LEU A 80 2.24 5.98 3.77
N ASP A 81 2.57 6.09 5.06
CA ASP A 81 3.42 7.16 5.59
C ASP A 81 4.82 7.11 4.95
N GLU A 82 5.45 5.92 4.91
CA GLU A 82 6.75 5.73 4.25
C GLU A 82 6.67 6.02 2.75
N THR A 83 5.57 5.64 2.08
CA THR A 83 5.37 5.96 0.66
C THR A 83 5.27 7.48 0.45
N TYR A 84 4.52 8.17 1.31
CA TYR A 84 4.36 9.61 1.21
C TYR A 84 5.68 10.36 1.41
N ASP A 85 6.46 9.96 2.43
CA ASP A 85 7.76 10.56 2.71
C ASP A 85 8.76 10.30 1.58
N LEU A 86 8.85 9.05 1.11
CA LEU A 86 9.78 8.65 0.07
C LEU A 86 9.49 9.33 -1.27
N PHE A 87 8.23 9.32 -1.69
CA PHE A 87 7.78 9.93 -2.96
C PHE A 87 7.48 11.43 -2.84
N GLY A 88 7.66 12.02 -1.66
CA GLY A 88 7.77 13.46 -1.47
C GLY A 88 9.14 14.02 -1.88
N SER A 89 10.14 13.15 -2.06
CA SER A 89 11.47 13.54 -2.51
C SER A 89 11.59 13.53 -4.04
N PRO A 90 12.25 14.54 -4.66
CA PRO A 90 12.54 14.53 -6.09
C PRO A 90 13.66 13.53 -6.48
N VAL A 91 14.45 13.08 -5.50
CA VAL A 91 15.57 12.15 -5.69
C VAL A 91 15.47 11.05 -4.66
N ILE A 92 15.44 9.80 -5.12
CA ILE A 92 15.32 8.62 -4.27
C ILE A 92 16.46 7.67 -4.58
N THR A 93 17.16 7.15 -3.58
CA THR A 93 18.25 6.21 -3.77
C THR A 93 17.74 4.82 -4.19
N LEU A 94 18.62 4.02 -4.80
CA LEU A 94 18.28 2.64 -5.18
C LEU A 94 17.97 1.76 -3.95
N SER A 95 18.64 2.01 -2.82
CA SER A 95 18.42 1.28 -1.57
C SER A 95 17.08 1.62 -0.94
N GLU A 96 16.72 2.90 -0.87
CA GLU A 96 15.42 3.29 -0.28
C GLU A 96 14.25 2.67 -1.05
N ILE A 97 14.31 2.63 -2.40
CA ILE A 97 13.30 1.91 -3.19
C ILE A 97 13.29 0.41 -2.87
N THR A 98 14.46 -0.21 -2.66
CA THR A 98 14.55 -1.65 -2.35
C THR A 98 13.97 -1.96 -0.97
N ASP A 99 14.25 -1.11 0.02
CA ASP A 99 13.75 -1.24 1.39
C ASP A 99 12.23 -1.04 1.43
N TRP A 100 11.73 0.00 0.77
CA TRP A 100 10.29 0.25 0.62
C TRP A 100 9.56 -0.88 -0.14
N GLN A 101 10.15 -1.44 -1.20
CA GLN A 101 9.59 -2.62 -1.86
C GLN A 101 9.54 -3.85 -0.94
N SER A 102 10.54 -4.02 -0.08
CA SER A 102 10.59 -5.11 0.90
C SER A 102 9.52 -4.93 1.99
N MET A 103 9.22 -3.69 2.38
CA MET A 103 8.12 -3.35 3.26
C MET A 103 6.76 -3.73 2.65
N ASN A 104 6.54 -3.39 1.37
CA ASN A 104 5.34 -3.82 0.65
C ASN A 104 5.21 -5.36 0.59
N GLN A 105 6.30 -6.06 0.26
CA GLN A 105 6.30 -7.53 0.21
C GLN A 105 5.95 -8.15 1.57
N SER A 106 6.46 -7.56 2.65
CA SER A 106 6.17 -8.01 4.03
C SER A 106 4.70 -7.79 4.39
N LEU A 107 4.15 -6.62 4.07
CA LEU A 107 2.72 -6.33 4.25
C LEU A 107 1.83 -7.30 3.44
N VAL A 108 2.18 -7.54 2.18
CA VAL A 108 1.44 -8.46 1.30
C VAL A 108 1.48 -9.90 1.83
N ALA A 109 2.62 -10.34 2.37
CA ALA A 109 2.73 -11.66 2.99
C ALA A 109 1.80 -11.82 4.21
N VAL A 110 1.71 -10.80 5.06
CA VAL A 110 0.78 -10.78 6.21
C VAL A 110 -0.67 -10.86 5.74
N LEU A 111 -1.06 -10.07 4.74
CA LEU A 111 -2.41 -10.10 4.17
C LEU A 111 -2.74 -11.49 3.57
N ASP A 112 -1.78 -12.12 2.89
CA ASP A 112 -1.96 -13.45 2.32
C ASP A 112 -2.12 -14.55 3.37
N ASP A 113 -1.37 -14.48 4.47
CA ASP A 113 -1.51 -15.44 5.56
C ASP A 113 -2.86 -15.30 6.26
N ASP A 114 -3.36 -14.07 6.41
CA ASP A 114 -4.70 -13.81 6.94
C ASP A 114 -5.80 -14.36 6.01
N LEU A 115 -5.65 -14.19 4.68
CA LEU A 115 -6.56 -14.78 3.68
C LEU A 115 -6.57 -16.32 3.73
N LYS A 116 -5.40 -16.96 3.84
CA LYS A 116 -5.30 -18.42 3.97
C LYS A 116 -5.99 -18.90 5.25
N CYS A 117 -5.81 -18.18 6.36
CA CYS A 117 -6.45 -18.51 7.64
C CYS A 117 -7.99 -18.42 7.55
N LEU A 118 -8.51 -17.42 6.83
CA LEU A 118 -9.96 -17.25 6.64
C LEU A 118 -10.56 -18.31 5.72
N THR A 119 -9.87 -18.68 4.65
CA THR A 119 -10.36 -19.69 3.69
C THR A 119 -10.29 -21.11 4.25
N SER A 120 -9.30 -21.40 5.11
CA SER A 120 -9.15 -22.72 5.76
C SER A 120 -10.20 -23.03 6.85
N LYS A 121 -10.98 -22.02 7.28
CA LYS A 121 -12.04 -22.16 8.30
C LYS A 121 -13.43 -22.42 7.70
N THR A 122 -13.52 -22.60 6.39
CA THR A 122 -14.75 -22.87 5.64
C THR A 122 -14.80 -24.33 5.24
#